data_AF-A0AAE0DXI3-F1
#
_entry.id   AF-A0AAE0DXI3-F1
#
_cell.length_a   1.000
_cell.length_b   1.000
_cell.length_c   1.000
_cell.angle_alpha   90.00
_cell.angle_beta   90.00
_cell.angle_gamma   90.00
#
_symmetry.space_group_name_H-M   'P 1'
#
loop_
_entity.id
_entity.type
_entity.pdbx_description
1 polymer ?
#
loop_
_entity_poly.entity_id
_entity_poly.type
_entity_poly.pdbx_seq_one_letter_code
_entity_poly.pdbx_strand_id
1 'polypeptide(L)'
;MKESRDGQDMISKSASGSTLPLILDIDDFKGDFSFDALFGNLVNKHLPSFQDEEADSVDGSGTDVLSNGHLRVPSDAAKFAQGPPSPFFPEVDTLLTLFKDSSRELIDLRKQIDGRLYTLKKELSVQDSKHRKTLAELEKGVDGLFGSFARLDSRISSVGQTAAKIGDHLQSADAQRETASQTIDLIKYLMEFNSSPGDLMELSPLFSDDSRVAEAASIAEKLRSFAEEDIGRQGIDMGNATASRGLEVAVANLQDYCNELENRLLSRFDAASQRRELSTMSECAKILSQFNRGTSAMQHYVATRPMFIDVEVMSDDIRLVLGDQGSQASPNNVARGLSSLYKEITDTVRKESATITAVFPSPNYVMSILVQRVLEQRVTAILDKLLVKPSLVNLPPMDEGGLLLYLRMLAVAYEKTQELARDLRAVGCGDLDIEGLTESLFSAHKEEYPEHERASLRQLYQAKMEELRAESQQESTGTMGALKALQLLLRTSRYL
;
A
#
# COMPACT_ATOMS: atom_id res chain seq x y z
N MET A 1 1.16 31.29 -45.94
CA MET A 1 0.11 31.90 -46.79
C MET A 1 -0.86 32.64 -45.89
N LYS A 2 -1.29 33.87 -46.18
CA LYS A 2 -1.03 34.71 -47.37
C LYS A 2 -0.82 36.17 -46.93
N GLU A 3 0.16 36.85 -47.52
CA GLU A 3 0.53 38.25 -47.23
C GLU A 3 -0.21 39.21 -48.19
N SER A 4 -0.73 40.32 -47.67
CA SER A 4 -1.19 41.53 -48.38
C SER A 4 -1.34 42.62 -47.30
N ARG A 5 -0.63 43.74 -47.24
CA ARG A 5 0.21 44.50 -48.21
C ARG A 5 -0.57 45.30 -49.26
N ASP A 6 -0.08 46.52 -49.44
CA ASP A 6 -0.43 47.62 -50.36
C ASP A 6 -1.80 48.32 -50.21
N GLY A 7 -1.75 49.64 -50.37
CA GLY A 7 -2.80 50.61 -50.02
C GLY A 7 -2.22 52.02 -49.81
N GLN A 8 -1.24 52.39 -50.64
CA GLN A 8 -0.51 53.66 -50.58
C GLN A 8 -0.99 54.60 -51.71
N ASP A 9 -0.79 55.91 -51.52
CA ASP A 9 -1.21 57.03 -52.39
C ASP A 9 -2.75 57.20 -52.46
N MET A 10 -3.32 58.42 -52.51
CA MET A 10 -2.99 59.49 -53.43
C MET A 10 -3.42 60.90 -52.97
N ILE A 11 -2.81 61.91 -53.59
CA ILE A 11 -3.32 63.30 -53.76
C ILE A 11 -3.42 64.12 -52.46
N SER A 12 -2.26 64.64 -52.08
CA SER A 12 -2.07 66.02 -51.67
C SER A 12 -3.04 67.00 -52.34
N LYS A 13 -3.75 67.82 -51.57
CA LYS A 13 -4.52 68.96 -52.10
C LYS A 13 -4.11 70.28 -51.45
N SER A 14 -3.02 70.84 -51.97
CA SER A 14 -2.54 72.19 -51.64
C SER A 14 -3.61 73.23 -51.98
N ALA A 15 -4.01 74.02 -50.99
CA ALA A 15 -4.84 75.21 -51.15
C ALA A 15 -4.03 76.46 -50.78
N SER A 16 -3.20 76.94 -51.71
CA SER A 16 -2.54 78.24 -51.61
C SER A 16 -3.61 79.35 -51.59
N GLY A 17 -3.51 80.35 -50.70
CA GLY A 17 -4.63 81.30 -50.52
C GLY A 17 -4.34 82.67 -49.91
N SER A 18 -3.30 82.86 -49.09
CA SER A 18 -2.89 84.19 -48.62
C SER A 18 -1.43 84.23 -48.19
N THR A 19 -0.63 85.12 -48.81
CA THR A 19 0.77 85.35 -48.47
C THR A 19 0.93 86.47 -47.44
N LEU A 20 0.53 86.16 -46.21
CA LEU A 20 0.97 86.80 -44.97
C LEU A 20 1.31 85.67 -43.99
N PRO A 21 2.31 85.81 -43.10
CA PRO A 21 2.56 84.80 -42.09
C PRO A 21 1.38 84.72 -41.11
N LEU A 22 0.95 83.51 -40.75
CA LEU A 22 0.06 83.33 -39.59
C LEU A 22 0.77 83.83 -38.34
N ILE A 23 -0.01 84.35 -37.41
CA ILE A 23 0.47 84.96 -36.17
C ILE A 23 0.34 83.97 -35.00
N LEU A 24 -0.63 83.06 -35.06
CA LEU A 24 -0.87 81.99 -34.07
C LEU A 24 -1.18 80.65 -34.76
N ASP A 25 -0.55 79.56 -34.32
CA ASP A 25 -0.88 78.19 -34.71
C ASP A 25 -1.66 77.45 -33.58
N ILE A 26 -2.24 76.30 -33.88
CA ILE A 26 -2.85 75.41 -32.88
C ILE A 26 -1.79 74.69 -32.03
N ASP A 27 -0.56 74.56 -32.55
CA ASP A 27 0.56 73.94 -31.83
C ASP A 27 1.09 74.83 -30.70
N ASP A 28 0.95 76.16 -30.80
CA ASP A 28 1.32 77.12 -29.73
C ASP A 28 0.52 76.93 -28.43
N PHE A 29 -0.65 76.28 -28.51
CA PHE A 29 -1.56 76.03 -27.38
C PHE A 29 -1.47 74.59 -26.84
N LYS A 30 -0.44 73.83 -27.20
CA LYS A 30 -0.22 72.45 -26.74
C LYS A 30 0.85 72.37 -25.64
N GLY A 31 0.63 71.47 -24.68
CA GLY A 31 1.54 71.31 -23.55
C GLY A 31 1.43 72.45 -22.54
N ASP A 32 2.57 72.85 -21.97
CA ASP A 32 2.65 73.86 -20.90
C ASP A 32 2.55 75.29 -21.47
N PHE A 33 1.35 75.68 -21.90
CA PHE A 33 1.05 76.99 -22.48
C PHE A 33 1.38 78.15 -21.51
N SER A 34 2.18 79.11 -21.99
CA SER A 34 2.46 80.38 -21.29
C SER A 34 2.05 81.57 -22.15
N PHE A 35 1.12 82.38 -21.63
CA PHE A 35 0.68 83.61 -22.29
C PHE A 35 1.81 84.63 -22.44
N ASP A 36 2.65 84.79 -21.41
CA ASP A 36 3.75 85.77 -21.41
C ASP A 36 4.82 85.44 -22.44
N ALA A 37 5.12 84.15 -22.65
CA ALA A 37 6.03 83.70 -23.70
C ALA A 37 5.46 83.93 -25.11
N LEU A 38 4.17 83.62 -25.31
CA LEU A 38 3.46 83.90 -26.56
C LEU A 38 3.45 85.41 -26.89
N PHE A 39 3.07 86.23 -25.90
CA PHE A 39 3.00 87.68 -26.01
C PHE A 39 4.38 88.31 -26.27
N GLY A 40 5.42 87.86 -25.56
CA GLY A 40 6.80 88.32 -25.78
C GLY A 40 7.30 88.00 -27.20
N ASN A 41 7.09 86.77 -27.67
CA ASN A 41 7.47 86.37 -29.04
C ASN A 41 6.73 87.16 -30.12
N LEU A 42 5.47 87.50 -29.86
CA LEU A 42 4.61 88.29 -30.74
C LEU A 42 5.04 89.77 -30.83
N VAL A 43 5.29 90.41 -29.68
CA VAL A 43 5.42 91.86 -29.58
C VAL A 43 6.88 92.35 -29.69
N ASN A 44 7.87 91.59 -29.19
CA ASN A 44 9.25 92.07 -29.09
C ASN A 44 9.93 92.41 -30.42
N LYS A 45 9.41 91.94 -31.56
CA LYS A 45 9.91 92.29 -32.91
C LYS A 45 9.43 93.66 -33.42
N HIS A 46 8.47 94.28 -32.73
CA HIS A 46 7.82 95.53 -33.11
C HIS A 46 8.04 96.67 -32.09
N LEU A 47 8.94 96.48 -31.11
CA LEU A 47 9.31 97.49 -30.12
C LEU A 47 10.70 98.09 -30.46
N PRO A 48 10.90 99.41 -30.31
CA PRO A 48 12.22 100.02 -30.47
C PRO A 48 13.24 99.53 -29.42
N SER A 49 14.50 99.38 -29.83
CA SER A 49 15.60 99.02 -28.93
C SER A 49 16.04 100.21 -28.07
N PHE A 50 16.03 100.05 -26.75
CA PHE A 50 16.53 101.04 -25.80
C PHE A 50 18.07 101.03 -25.75
N GLN A 51 18.70 102.20 -25.60
CA GLN A 51 20.15 102.35 -25.40
C GLN A 51 20.40 103.35 -24.27
N ASP A 52 21.23 102.96 -23.30
CA ASP A 52 21.81 103.81 -22.27
C ASP A 52 23.34 103.77 -22.41
N GLU A 53 24.02 104.92 -22.34
CA GLU A 53 25.50 105.03 -22.28
C GLU A 53 25.93 106.10 -21.27
N GLU A 54 26.99 105.83 -20.49
CA GLU A 54 27.65 106.87 -19.68
C GLU A 54 29.19 106.62 -19.52
N ALA A 55 29.92 107.10 -20.55
CA ALA A 55 31.22 107.81 -20.50
C ALA A 55 32.57 107.15 -20.06
N ASP A 56 33.63 107.74 -20.65
CA ASP A 56 35.03 107.88 -20.20
C ASP A 56 35.99 106.67 -20.20
N SER A 57 37.31 106.81 -20.44
CA SER A 57 38.21 107.95 -20.81
C SER A 57 39.56 107.33 -21.32
N VAL A 58 40.58 107.94 -21.97
CA VAL A 58 40.99 109.26 -22.53
C VAL A 58 42.26 108.97 -23.42
N ASP A 59 43.01 109.79 -24.19
CA ASP A 59 43.15 111.22 -24.53
C ASP A 59 43.86 111.38 -25.92
N GLY A 60 43.80 112.58 -26.51
CA GLY A 60 44.94 113.18 -27.21
C GLY A 60 44.88 113.31 -28.75
N SER A 61 45.33 114.41 -29.37
CA SER A 61 45.69 115.76 -28.84
C SER A 61 45.89 116.77 -29.99
N GLY A 62 45.60 118.07 -29.77
CA GLY A 62 46.21 119.18 -30.55
C GLY A 62 45.29 120.30 -31.09
N THR A 63 45.45 121.53 -30.55
CA THR A 63 45.10 122.87 -31.10
C THR A 63 43.62 123.17 -31.46
N ASP A 64 43.04 124.37 -31.21
CA ASP A 64 43.65 125.66 -30.81
C ASP A 64 42.79 126.54 -29.87
N VAL A 65 43.51 127.27 -29.01
CA VAL A 65 43.21 128.47 -28.19
C VAL A 65 41.81 129.13 -28.23
N LEU A 66 41.17 129.27 -27.05
CA LEU A 66 40.91 130.58 -26.40
C LEU A 66 40.56 130.46 -24.90
N SER A 67 40.54 131.59 -24.16
CA SER A 67 40.50 131.58 -22.69
C SER A 67 39.66 132.71 -22.07
N ASN A 68 38.94 132.37 -20.99
CA ASN A 68 38.46 133.25 -19.90
C ASN A 68 37.39 134.31 -20.22
N GLY A 69 36.49 134.61 -19.26
CA GLY A 69 35.54 135.74 -19.37
C GLY A 69 34.32 135.70 -18.45
N HIS A 70 34.01 136.82 -17.79
CA HIS A 70 32.85 137.01 -16.90
C HIS A 70 32.14 138.33 -17.25
N LEU A 71 30.81 138.34 -17.41
CA LEU A 71 29.83 139.36 -16.94
C LEU A 71 28.41 139.29 -17.61
N ARG A 72 27.36 139.47 -16.78
CA ARG A 72 25.97 139.99 -17.01
C ARG A 72 25.32 139.97 -18.43
N VAL A 73 24.13 139.36 -18.65
CA VAL A 73 22.73 139.83 -18.31
C VAL A 73 22.34 141.15 -19.03
N PRO A 74 21.15 141.35 -19.69
CA PRO A 74 19.84 140.62 -19.62
C PRO A 74 19.08 140.34 -20.97
N SER A 75 17.87 139.76 -20.81
CA SER A 75 16.57 139.83 -21.54
C SER A 75 16.32 140.57 -22.89
N ASP A 76 15.26 140.10 -23.58
CA ASP A 76 14.43 140.72 -24.66
C ASP A 76 15.09 141.01 -26.03
N ALA A 77 14.55 140.63 -27.20
CA ALA A 77 13.13 140.65 -27.59
C ALA A 77 12.76 139.80 -28.84
N ALA A 78 11.47 139.43 -28.92
CA ALA A 78 10.60 139.37 -30.13
C ALA A 78 10.94 138.52 -31.40
N LYS A 79 10.11 137.47 -31.62
CA LYS A 79 9.39 137.08 -32.89
C LYS A 79 10.22 136.54 -34.09
N PHE A 80 9.76 135.64 -34.97
CA PHE A 80 8.65 134.64 -35.00
C PHE A 80 8.82 133.75 -36.27
N ALA A 81 8.65 132.41 -36.21
CA ALA A 81 8.15 131.56 -37.33
C ALA A 81 8.00 130.05 -36.97
N GLN A 82 6.79 129.67 -36.55
CA GLN A 82 6.10 128.35 -36.64
C GLN A 82 6.80 127.07 -37.18
N GLY A 83 6.89 126.05 -36.31
CA GLY A 83 6.32 124.70 -36.55
C GLY A 83 5.02 124.54 -35.73
N PRO A 84 4.46 123.33 -35.46
CA PRO A 84 4.96 121.94 -35.64
C PRO A 84 3.82 120.99 -36.16
N PRO A 85 3.66 119.70 -35.78
CA PRO A 85 4.60 118.58 -35.53
C PRO A 85 4.33 117.34 -36.45
N SER A 86 5.24 116.35 -36.43
CA SER A 86 5.00 114.97 -36.91
C SER A 86 4.63 114.01 -35.75
N PRO A 87 3.99 112.84 -36.01
CA PRO A 87 3.70 111.85 -34.97
C PRO A 87 4.96 111.23 -34.36
N PHE A 88 4.92 110.90 -33.07
CA PHE A 88 6.11 110.50 -32.29
C PHE A 88 6.43 109.00 -32.23
N PHE A 89 5.51 108.11 -32.61
CA PHE A 89 5.72 106.64 -32.67
C PHE A 89 4.83 106.01 -33.75
N PRO A 90 5.34 105.72 -34.97
CA PRO A 90 4.57 105.04 -36.02
C PRO A 90 4.32 103.54 -35.76
N GLU A 91 4.97 102.94 -34.77
CA GLU A 91 4.89 101.50 -34.45
C GLU A 91 3.52 101.10 -33.88
N VAL A 92 2.83 102.03 -33.19
CA VAL A 92 1.60 101.77 -32.43
C VAL A 92 0.47 101.24 -33.30
N ASP A 93 0.29 101.80 -34.51
CA ASP A 93 -0.74 101.33 -35.45
C ASP A 93 -0.44 99.91 -35.95
N THR A 94 0.84 99.57 -36.14
CA THR A 94 1.25 98.23 -36.58
C THR A 94 0.97 97.17 -35.51
N LEU A 95 1.21 97.52 -34.23
CA LEU A 95 0.90 96.68 -33.08
C LEU A 95 -0.62 96.52 -32.89
N LEU A 96 -1.40 97.59 -33.15
CA LEU A 96 -2.86 97.53 -33.10
C LEU A 96 -3.46 96.67 -34.23
N THR A 97 -2.86 96.64 -35.43
CA THR A 97 -3.25 95.66 -36.47
C THR A 97 -2.87 94.24 -36.04
N LEU A 98 -1.65 94.03 -35.55
CA LEU A 98 -1.16 92.73 -35.10
C LEU A 98 -2.10 92.08 -34.07
N PHE A 99 -2.49 92.81 -33.01
CA PHE A 99 -3.44 92.28 -32.02
C PHE A 99 -4.86 92.01 -32.56
N LYS A 100 -5.35 92.80 -33.51
CA LYS A 100 -6.66 92.56 -34.15
C LYS A 100 -6.65 91.29 -35.00
N ASP A 101 -5.55 91.07 -35.72
CA ASP A 101 -5.38 89.89 -36.56
C ASP A 101 -5.13 88.63 -35.69
N SER A 102 -4.29 88.71 -34.65
CA SER A 102 -4.14 87.64 -33.63
C SER A 102 -5.47 87.28 -32.96
N SER A 103 -6.28 88.28 -32.59
CA SER A 103 -7.59 88.04 -31.96
C SER A 103 -8.58 87.35 -32.90
N ARG A 104 -8.51 87.65 -34.21
CA ARG A 104 -9.29 86.95 -35.24
C ARG A 104 -8.81 85.50 -35.41
N GLU A 105 -7.51 85.28 -35.53
CA GLU A 105 -6.93 83.94 -35.64
C GLU A 105 -7.26 83.07 -34.42
N LEU A 106 -7.19 83.60 -33.20
CA LEU A 106 -7.58 82.89 -31.98
C LEU A 106 -9.06 82.47 -31.97
N ILE A 107 -9.95 83.33 -32.49
CA ILE A 107 -11.38 83.02 -32.63
C ILE A 107 -11.61 81.90 -33.65
N ASP A 108 -10.85 81.88 -34.75
CA ASP A 108 -10.97 80.86 -35.80
C ASP A 108 -10.30 79.54 -35.41
N LEU A 109 -9.18 79.57 -34.69
CA LEU A 109 -8.57 78.43 -33.99
C LEU A 109 -9.56 77.78 -33.02
N ARG A 110 -10.25 78.59 -32.20
CA ARG A 110 -11.31 78.09 -31.31
C ARG A 110 -12.42 77.39 -32.09
N LYS A 111 -12.95 77.99 -33.18
CA LYS A 111 -13.97 77.34 -34.02
C LYS A 111 -13.47 76.01 -34.60
N GLN A 112 -12.18 75.94 -34.96
CA GLN A 112 -11.56 74.72 -35.46
C GLN A 112 -11.49 73.63 -34.36
N ILE A 113 -11.14 74.00 -33.12
CA ILE A 113 -11.14 73.09 -31.97
C ILE A 113 -12.55 72.62 -31.64
N ASP A 114 -13.52 73.54 -31.53
CA ASP A 114 -14.94 73.22 -31.27
C ASP A 114 -15.50 72.28 -32.37
N GLY A 115 -15.12 72.49 -33.64
CA GLY A 115 -15.48 71.62 -34.77
C GLY A 115 -14.81 70.22 -34.73
N ARG A 116 -13.53 70.14 -34.32
CA ARG A 116 -12.83 68.87 -34.10
C ARG A 116 -13.47 68.08 -32.94
N LEU A 117 -13.76 68.75 -31.82
CA LEU A 117 -14.45 68.16 -30.66
C LEU A 117 -15.85 67.65 -31.01
N TYR A 118 -16.63 68.41 -31.78
CA TYR A 118 -17.95 67.97 -32.25
C TYR A 118 -17.86 66.72 -33.14
N THR A 119 -16.89 66.70 -34.06
CA THR A 119 -16.65 65.56 -34.95
C THR A 119 -16.24 64.32 -34.17
N LEU A 120 -15.24 64.44 -33.29
CA LEU A 120 -14.76 63.33 -32.46
C LEU A 120 -15.86 62.80 -31.52
N LYS A 121 -16.70 63.67 -30.94
CA LYS A 121 -17.85 63.27 -30.12
C LYS A 121 -18.90 62.50 -30.92
N LYS A 122 -19.13 62.90 -32.18
CA LYS A 122 -20.04 62.20 -33.11
C LYS A 122 -19.48 60.83 -33.50
N GLU A 123 -18.18 60.74 -33.82
CA GLU A 123 -17.50 59.49 -34.14
C GLU A 123 -17.50 58.52 -32.97
N LEU A 124 -17.17 58.99 -31.76
CA LEU A 124 -17.21 58.20 -30.53
C LEU A 124 -18.63 57.67 -30.25
N SER A 125 -19.67 58.49 -30.44
CA SER A 125 -21.07 58.05 -30.29
C SER A 125 -21.47 57.00 -31.33
N VAL A 126 -21.01 57.13 -32.58
CA VAL A 126 -21.22 56.10 -33.61
C VAL A 126 -20.47 54.81 -33.27
N GLN A 127 -19.21 54.89 -32.83
CA GLN A 127 -18.39 53.75 -32.46
C GLN A 127 -18.95 53.01 -31.24
N ASP A 128 -19.38 53.71 -30.18
CA ASP A 128 -20.06 53.12 -29.03
C ASP A 128 -21.34 52.40 -29.44
N SER A 129 -22.17 53.04 -30.29
CA SER A 129 -23.39 52.40 -30.81
C SER A 129 -23.11 51.15 -31.65
N LYS A 130 -21.93 51.06 -32.29
CA LYS A 130 -21.47 49.89 -33.03
C LYS A 130 -20.95 48.80 -32.09
N HIS A 131 -20.08 49.15 -31.14
CA HIS A 131 -19.57 48.23 -30.11
C HIS A 131 -20.71 47.60 -29.30
N ARG A 132 -21.71 48.39 -28.90
CA ARG A 132 -22.88 47.91 -28.16
C ARG A 132 -23.73 46.91 -28.96
N LYS A 133 -23.85 47.08 -30.28
CA LYS A 133 -24.52 46.11 -31.16
C LYS A 133 -23.71 44.81 -31.27
N THR A 134 -22.41 44.90 -31.55
CA THR A 134 -21.55 43.70 -31.65
C THR A 134 -21.45 42.93 -30.33
N LEU A 135 -21.54 43.62 -29.18
CA LEU A 135 -21.57 42.98 -27.87
C LEU A 135 -22.88 42.24 -27.63
N ALA A 136 -24.04 42.82 -27.97
CA ALA A 136 -25.34 42.13 -27.87
C ALA A 136 -25.48 40.97 -28.88
N GLU A 137 -24.86 41.06 -30.06
CA GLU A 137 -24.76 39.96 -31.02
C GLU A 137 -23.87 38.82 -30.49
N LEU A 138 -22.76 39.16 -29.83
CA LEU A 138 -21.86 38.19 -29.18
C LEU A 138 -22.51 37.51 -27.98
N GLU A 139 -23.18 38.26 -27.11
CA GLU A 139 -23.94 37.79 -25.95
C GLU A 139 -25.00 36.74 -26.39
N LYS A 140 -25.82 37.08 -27.39
CA LYS A 140 -26.78 36.16 -28.00
C LYS A 140 -26.12 34.93 -28.65
N GLY A 141 -24.90 35.09 -29.19
CA GLY A 141 -24.10 33.98 -29.72
C GLY A 141 -23.61 33.03 -28.62
N VAL A 142 -23.19 33.58 -27.48
CA VAL A 142 -22.78 32.84 -26.28
C VAL A 142 -23.96 32.11 -25.65
N ASP A 143 -25.14 32.73 -25.54
CA ASP A 143 -26.37 32.05 -25.10
C ASP A 143 -26.76 30.88 -26.02
N GLY A 144 -26.67 31.08 -27.34
CA GLY A 144 -26.88 30.03 -28.33
C GLY A 144 -25.87 28.87 -28.21
N LEU A 145 -24.63 29.18 -27.84
CA LEU A 145 -23.58 28.20 -27.57
C LEU A 145 -23.84 27.42 -26.27
N PHE A 146 -24.24 28.09 -25.17
CA PHE A 146 -24.64 27.43 -23.93
C PHE A 146 -25.86 26.51 -24.13
N GLY A 147 -26.89 26.99 -24.85
CA GLY A 147 -28.04 26.16 -25.22
C GLY A 147 -27.68 24.96 -26.10
N SER A 148 -26.62 25.07 -26.90
CA SER A 148 -26.08 23.96 -27.70
C SER A 148 -25.28 22.98 -26.84
N PHE A 149 -24.47 23.46 -25.89
CA PHE A 149 -23.76 22.62 -24.94
C PHE A 149 -24.70 21.84 -24.01
N ALA A 150 -25.75 22.46 -23.47
CA ALA A 150 -26.74 21.78 -22.64
C ALA A 150 -27.47 20.64 -23.40
N ARG A 151 -27.74 20.83 -24.70
CA ARG A 151 -28.29 19.79 -25.58
C ARG A 151 -27.27 18.68 -25.88
N LEU A 152 -25.99 19.03 -26.03
CA LEU A 152 -24.91 18.07 -26.25
C LEU A 152 -24.69 17.20 -24.99
N ASP A 153 -24.62 17.82 -23.82
CA ASP A 153 -24.45 17.16 -22.53
C ASP A 153 -25.61 16.21 -22.23
N SER A 154 -26.86 16.65 -22.41
CA SER A 154 -28.04 15.80 -22.30
C SER A 154 -27.98 14.58 -23.23
N ARG A 155 -27.49 14.74 -24.46
CA ARG A 155 -27.26 13.62 -25.40
C ARG A 155 -26.10 12.72 -24.98
N ILE A 156 -25.00 13.28 -24.48
CA ILE A 156 -23.85 12.51 -23.97
C ILE A 156 -24.27 11.66 -22.77
N SER A 157 -25.02 12.24 -21.82
CA SER A 157 -25.58 11.52 -20.66
C SER A 157 -26.53 10.41 -21.09
N SER A 158 -27.45 10.68 -22.02
CA SER A 158 -28.36 9.66 -22.56
C SER A 158 -27.62 8.52 -23.28
N VAL A 159 -26.65 8.84 -24.13
CA VAL A 159 -25.84 7.84 -24.85
C VAL A 159 -24.94 7.06 -23.87
N GLY A 160 -24.37 7.73 -22.86
CA GLY A 160 -23.56 7.09 -21.82
C GLY A 160 -24.37 6.09 -20.99
N GLN A 161 -25.58 6.43 -20.57
CA GLN A 161 -26.50 5.51 -19.89
C GLN A 161 -26.91 4.33 -20.78
N THR A 162 -27.06 4.54 -22.09
CA THR A 162 -27.34 3.45 -23.05
C THR A 162 -26.13 2.56 -23.27
N ALA A 163 -24.94 3.14 -23.41
CA ALA A 163 -23.68 2.41 -23.58
C ALA A 163 -23.31 1.59 -22.34
N ALA A 164 -23.55 2.11 -21.13
CA ALA A 164 -23.39 1.39 -19.87
C ALA A 164 -24.26 0.12 -19.86
N LYS A 165 -25.58 0.25 -20.11
CA LYS A 165 -26.50 -0.89 -20.16
C LYS A 165 -26.11 -1.93 -21.23
N ILE A 166 -25.62 -1.48 -22.39
CA ILE A 166 -25.11 -2.39 -23.44
C ILE A 166 -23.85 -3.12 -22.96
N GLY A 167 -22.96 -2.43 -22.23
CA GLY A 167 -21.81 -3.03 -21.57
C GLY A 167 -22.20 -4.08 -20.53
N ASP A 168 -23.13 -3.74 -19.62
CA ASP A 168 -23.65 -4.65 -18.59
C ASP A 168 -24.26 -5.92 -19.22
N HIS A 169 -25.08 -5.75 -20.26
CA HIS A 169 -25.67 -6.87 -21.01
C HIS A 169 -24.62 -7.71 -21.75
N LEU A 170 -23.60 -7.08 -22.34
CA LEU A 170 -22.53 -7.79 -23.06
C LEU A 170 -21.64 -8.57 -22.08
N GLN A 171 -21.29 -7.99 -20.93
CA GLN A 171 -20.54 -8.66 -19.88
C GLN A 171 -21.32 -9.85 -19.31
N SER A 172 -22.63 -9.68 -19.06
CA SER A 172 -23.50 -10.77 -18.62
C SER A 172 -23.63 -11.88 -19.67
N ALA A 173 -23.75 -11.53 -20.95
CA ALA A 173 -23.83 -12.51 -22.04
C ALA A 173 -22.49 -13.25 -22.24
N ASP A 174 -21.36 -12.59 -22.06
CA ASP A 174 -20.04 -13.22 -22.19
C ASP A 174 -19.73 -14.16 -21.01
N ALA A 175 -20.08 -13.76 -19.78
CA ALA A 175 -20.01 -14.65 -18.62
C ALA A 175 -20.92 -15.88 -18.75
N GLN A 176 -22.12 -15.73 -19.33
CA GLN A 176 -22.99 -16.86 -19.68
C GLN A 176 -22.40 -17.74 -20.78
N ARG A 177 -21.77 -17.15 -21.80
CA ARG A 177 -21.08 -17.88 -22.89
C ARG A 177 -19.88 -18.68 -22.38
N GLU A 178 -19.07 -18.11 -21.50
CA GLU A 178 -17.95 -18.78 -20.86
C GLU A 178 -18.44 -19.94 -19.98
N THR A 179 -19.41 -19.69 -19.10
CA THR A 179 -20.04 -20.73 -18.25
C THR A 179 -20.61 -21.88 -19.08
N ALA A 180 -21.29 -21.57 -20.19
CA ALA A 180 -21.83 -22.57 -21.11
C ALA A 180 -20.73 -23.38 -21.80
N SER A 181 -19.62 -22.74 -22.21
CA SER A 181 -18.47 -23.46 -22.78
C SER A 181 -17.85 -24.42 -21.77
N GLN A 182 -17.56 -23.94 -20.55
CA GLN A 182 -17.01 -24.77 -19.48
C GLN A 182 -17.93 -25.96 -19.14
N THR A 183 -19.25 -25.74 -19.11
CA THR A 183 -20.25 -26.81 -18.91
C THR A 183 -20.27 -27.80 -20.07
N ILE A 184 -20.18 -27.33 -21.32
CA ILE A 184 -20.12 -28.19 -22.51
C ILE A 184 -18.87 -29.08 -22.49
N ASP A 185 -17.71 -28.53 -22.14
CA ASP A 185 -16.47 -29.30 -22.06
C ASP A 185 -16.50 -30.30 -20.90
N LEU A 186 -17.06 -29.91 -19.75
CA LEU A 186 -17.29 -30.82 -18.62
C LEU A 186 -18.23 -31.98 -19.00
N ILE A 187 -19.31 -31.72 -19.75
CA ILE A 187 -20.21 -32.77 -20.24
C ILE A 187 -19.50 -33.72 -21.22
N LYS A 188 -18.60 -33.23 -22.08
CA LYS A 188 -17.79 -34.10 -22.96
C LYS A 188 -16.94 -35.06 -22.14
N TYR A 189 -16.17 -34.56 -21.17
CA TYR A 189 -15.35 -35.40 -20.31
C TYR A 189 -16.21 -36.37 -19.49
N LEU A 190 -17.35 -35.94 -18.96
CA LEU A 190 -18.27 -36.81 -18.23
C LEU A 190 -18.80 -37.95 -19.13
N MET A 191 -19.12 -37.66 -20.39
CA MET A 191 -19.51 -38.68 -21.38
C MET A 191 -18.34 -39.61 -21.74
N GLU A 192 -17.11 -39.09 -21.83
CA GLU A 192 -15.88 -39.85 -22.08
C GLU A 192 -15.66 -40.89 -20.94
N PHE A 193 -15.64 -40.42 -19.69
CA PHE A 193 -15.60 -41.28 -18.49
C PHE A 193 -16.77 -42.29 -18.41
N ASN A 194 -17.92 -42.03 -19.03
CA ASN A 194 -19.07 -42.93 -19.03
C ASN A 194 -19.09 -43.93 -20.20
N SER A 195 -18.27 -43.72 -21.25
CA SER A 195 -18.36 -44.48 -22.50
C SER A 195 -17.53 -45.77 -22.49
N SER A 196 -16.40 -45.78 -21.76
CA SER A 196 -15.43 -46.88 -21.75
C SER A 196 -15.27 -47.46 -20.32
N PRO A 197 -16.05 -48.48 -19.94
CA PRO A 197 -16.00 -49.04 -18.59
C PRO A 197 -14.65 -49.67 -18.26
N GLY A 198 -13.92 -49.14 -17.28
CA GLY A 198 -12.64 -49.67 -16.82
C GLY A 198 -11.43 -49.44 -17.74
N ASP A 199 -11.56 -48.68 -18.83
CA ASP A 199 -10.41 -48.29 -19.66
C ASP A 199 -10.17 -46.78 -19.60
N LEU A 200 -9.17 -46.39 -18.80
CA LEU A 200 -8.73 -45.00 -18.64
C LEU A 200 -7.76 -44.54 -19.75
N MET A 201 -7.38 -45.42 -20.68
CA MET A 201 -6.42 -45.13 -21.77
C MET A 201 -7.10 -44.52 -23.01
N GLU A 202 -8.42 -44.65 -23.13
CA GLU A 202 -9.22 -43.99 -24.19
C GLU A 202 -9.62 -42.55 -23.85
N LEU A 203 -9.32 -42.08 -22.63
CA LEU A 203 -9.62 -40.71 -22.17
C LEU A 203 -8.81 -39.65 -22.92
N SER A 204 -9.31 -38.42 -22.92
CA SER A 204 -8.65 -37.26 -23.51
C SER A 204 -7.22 -37.08 -22.97
N PRO A 205 -6.21 -36.76 -23.81
CA PRO A 205 -4.80 -36.71 -23.40
C PRO A 205 -4.47 -35.80 -22.19
N LEU A 206 -5.36 -34.85 -21.88
CA LEU A 206 -5.41 -34.10 -20.62
C LEU A 206 -5.17 -34.99 -19.38
N PHE A 207 -5.84 -36.13 -19.30
CA PHE A 207 -5.83 -36.98 -18.10
C PHE A 207 -4.55 -37.83 -17.98
N SER A 208 -3.92 -38.14 -19.11
CA SER A 208 -2.65 -38.87 -19.20
C SER A 208 -1.43 -37.97 -18.97
N ASP A 209 -1.47 -36.70 -19.42
CA ASP A 209 -0.33 -35.79 -19.51
C ASP A 209 0.20 -35.30 -18.14
N ASP A 210 1.41 -35.76 -17.77
CA ASP A 210 2.16 -35.41 -16.56
C ASP A 210 2.42 -33.89 -16.38
N SER A 211 2.34 -33.10 -17.46
CA SER A 211 2.47 -31.64 -17.43
C SER A 211 1.15 -30.92 -17.13
N ARG A 212 0.00 -31.57 -17.38
CA ARG A 212 -1.35 -31.02 -17.19
C ARG A 212 -2.09 -31.58 -15.97
N VAL A 213 -1.40 -32.36 -15.13
CA VAL A 213 -1.94 -32.98 -13.91
C VAL A 213 -2.77 -32.04 -13.02
N ALA A 214 -2.40 -30.76 -12.90
CA ALA A 214 -3.18 -29.78 -12.12
C ALA A 214 -4.52 -29.37 -12.77
N GLU A 215 -4.57 -29.35 -14.10
CA GLU A 215 -5.78 -29.07 -14.89
C GLU A 215 -6.71 -30.29 -14.87
N ALA A 216 -6.13 -31.47 -15.13
CA ALA A 216 -6.83 -32.75 -15.07
C ALA A 216 -7.40 -33.03 -13.66
N ALA A 217 -6.67 -32.64 -12.62
CA ALA A 217 -7.13 -32.71 -11.23
C ALA A 217 -8.38 -31.86 -10.98
N SER A 218 -8.33 -30.57 -11.33
CA SER A 218 -9.47 -29.65 -11.13
C SER A 218 -10.69 -30.06 -11.97
N ILE A 219 -10.48 -30.69 -13.13
CA ILE A 219 -11.58 -31.22 -13.95
C ILE A 219 -12.16 -32.50 -13.33
N ALA A 220 -11.33 -33.43 -12.86
CA ALA A 220 -11.79 -34.65 -12.17
C ALA A 220 -12.54 -34.35 -10.86
N GLU A 221 -12.07 -33.39 -10.05
CA GLU A 221 -12.76 -32.93 -8.84
C GLU A 221 -14.17 -32.40 -9.18
N LYS A 222 -14.28 -31.53 -10.20
CA LYS A 222 -15.56 -31.00 -10.68
C LYS A 222 -16.47 -32.13 -11.17
N LEU A 223 -15.97 -33.00 -12.06
CA LEU A 223 -16.72 -34.14 -12.58
C LEU A 223 -17.28 -35.02 -11.46
N ARG A 224 -16.46 -35.33 -10.44
CA ARG A 224 -16.91 -36.08 -9.26
C ARG A 224 -18.02 -35.34 -8.51
N SER A 225 -17.84 -34.04 -8.22
CA SER A 225 -18.87 -33.26 -7.50
C SER A 225 -20.23 -33.20 -8.23
N PHE A 226 -20.22 -33.06 -9.57
CA PHE A 226 -21.46 -33.10 -10.37
C PHE A 226 -22.10 -34.50 -10.38
N ALA A 227 -21.29 -35.56 -10.45
CA ALA A 227 -21.79 -36.93 -10.45
C ALA A 227 -22.32 -37.37 -9.07
N GLU A 228 -21.72 -36.88 -7.98
CA GLU A 228 -22.15 -37.15 -6.60
C GLU A 228 -23.42 -36.35 -6.22
N GLU A 229 -23.54 -35.08 -6.62
CA GLU A 229 -24.68 -34.24 -6.20
C GLU A 229 -26.03 -34.67 -6.83
N ASP A 230 -26.03 -35.14 -8.09
CA ASP A 230 -27.25 -35.65 -8.75
C ASP A 230 -27.73 -36.99 -8.15
N ILE A 231 -26.79 -37.80 -7.62
CA ILE A 231 -27.11 -39.01 -6.85
C ILE A 231 -27.64 -38.65 -5.45
N GLY A 232 -27.01 -37.69 -4.77
CA GLY A 232 -27.32 -37.34 -3.38
C GLY A 232 -28.69 -36.67 -3.14
N ARG A 233 -29.26 -35.99 -4.14
CA ARG A 233 -30.52 -35.21 -3.97
C ARG A 233 -31.82 -36.00 -4.20
N GLN A 234 -31.79 -37.18 -4.83
CA GLN A 234 -33.00 -37.94 -5.20
C GLN A 234 -33.70 -38.70 -4.04
N GLY A 235 -33.49 -38.26 -2.79
CA GLY A 235 -34.12 -38.85 -1.60
C GLY A 235 -35.52 -38.29 -1.25
N ILE A 236 -35.94 -37.16 -1.83
CA ILE A 236 -37.22 -36.51 -1.51
C ILE A 236 -37.97 -36.09 -2.78
N ASP A 237 -38.89 -36.96 -3.19
CA ASP A 237 -40.18 -36.67 -3.83
C ASP A 237 -40.25 -35.55 -4.90
N MET A 238 -39.90 -35.89 -6.15
CA MET A 238 -40.74 -35.57 -7.32
C MET A 238 -40.36 -36.47 -8.51
N GLY A 239 -41.33 -36.82 -9.37
CA GLY A 239 -41.10 -37.74 -10.50
C GLY A 239 -40.33 -37.16 -11.70
N ASN A 240 -39.75 -38.05 -12.51
CA ASN A 240 -39.04 -37.83 -13.79
C ASN A 240 -37.57 -37.36 -13.76
N ALA A 241 -36.64 -38.28 -13.46
CA ALA A 241 -35.40 -38.42 -14.23
C ALA A 241 -34.72 -39.79 -13.97
N THR A 242 -34.61 -40.66 -14.98
CA THR A 242 -33.78 -41.89 -14.91
C THR A 242 -32.30 -41.62 -15.22
N ALA A 243 -31.81 -40.44 -14.85
CA ALA A 243 -30.45 -39.97 -15.18
C ALA A 243 -29.38 -40.60 -14.28
N SER A 244 -29.66 -40.71 -12.98
CA SER A 244 -28.78 -41.26 -11.94
C SER A 244 -28.30 -42.68 -12.24
N ARG A 245 -29.17 -43.54 -12.80
CA ARG A 245 -28.83 -44.90 -13.26
C ARG A 245 -27.84 -44.93 -14.45
N GLY A 246 -27.74 -43.83 -15.18
CA GLY A 246 -26.93 -43.72 -16.40
C GLY A 246 -25.47 -43.34 -16.15
N LEU A 247 -25.11 -42.89 -14.93
CA LEU A 247 -23.80 -42.31 -14.62
C LEU A 247 -22.93 -43.18 -13.70
N GLU A 248 -23.42 -44.36 -13.32
CA GLU A 248 -22.73 -45.29 -12.40
C GLU A 248 -21.34 -45.72 -12.91
N VAL A 249 -21.16 -45.81 -14.23
CA VAL A 249 -19.86 -46.12 -14.86
C VAL A 249 -18.89 -44.93 -14.74
N ALA A 250 -19.34 -43.71 -15.05
CA ALA A 250 -18.50 -42.52 -14.89
C ALA A 250 -18.07 -42.31 -13.44
N VAL A 251 -18.94 -42.54 -12.45
CA VAL A 251 -18.58 -42.43 -11.02
C VAL A 251 -17.47 -43.42 -10.66
N ALA A 252 -17.57 -44.68 -11.09
CA ALA A 252 -16.54 -45.69 -10.85
C ALA A 252 -15.22 -45.31 -11.54
N ASN A 253 -15.25 -45.03 -12.84
CA ASN A 253 -14.07 -44.63 -13.61
C ASN A 253 -13.41 -43.34 -13.09
N LEU A 254 -14.20 -42.36 -12.61
CA LEU A 254 -13.69 -41.14 -11.99
C LEU A 254 -13.01 -41.43 -10.65
N GLN A 255 -13.56 -42.32 -9.82
CA GLN A 255 -12.95 -42.68 -8.55
C GLN A 255 -11.64 -43.46 -8.78
N ASP A 256 -11.61 -44.41 -9.72
CA ASP A 256 -10.39 -45.14 -10.08
C ASP A 256 -9.32 -44.21 -10.68
N TYR A 257 -9.72 -43.27 -11.55
CA TYR A 257 -8.81 -42.22 -12.03
C TYR A 257 -8.28 -41.33 -10.90
N CYS A 258 -9.12 -40.93 -9.94
CA CYS A 258 -8.67 -40.15 -8.78
C CYS A 258 -7.69 -40.93 -7.91
N ASN A 259 -7.94 -42.23 -7.68
CA ASN A 259 -7.03 -43.11 -6.93
C ASN A 259 -5.66 -43.21 -7.61
N GLU A 260 -5.62 -43.43 -8.93
CA GLU A 260 -4.37 -43.53 -9.69
C GLU A 260 -3.64 -42.19 -9.79
N LEU A 261 -4.38 -41.09 -9.99
CA LEU A 261 -3.83 -39.74 -9.99
C LEU A 261 -3.21 -39.38 -8.63
N GLU A 262 -3.85 -39.76 -7.53
CA GLU A 262 -3.36 -39.61 -6.17
C GLU A 262 -2.08 -40.43 -5.94
N ASN A 263 -2.05 -41.71 -6.33
CA ASN A 263 -0.85 -42.55 -6.26
C ASN A 263 0.32 -42.00 -7.09
N ARG A 264 0.04 -41.50 -8.30
CA ARG A 264 1.03 -40.83 -9.17
C ARG A 264 1.57 -39.55 -8.53
N LEU A 265 0.70 -38.74 -7.93
CA LEU A 265 1.09 -37.50 -7.22
C LEU A 265 1.88 -37.79 -5.94
N LEU A 266 1.53 -38.80 -5.16
CA LEU A 266 2.29 -39.24 -3.98
C LEU A 266 3.67 -39.76 -4.38
N SER A 267 3.75 -40.58 -5.43
CA SER A 267 5.03 -41.09 -5.97
C SER A 267 5.95 -39.96 -6.45
N ARG A 268 5.40 -38.96 -7.14
CA ARG A 268 6.11 -37.73 -7.56
C ARG A 268 6.53 -36.88 -6.36
N PHE A 269 5.67 -36.76 -5.34
CA PHE A 269 5.97 -36.06 -4.09
C PHE A 269 7.15 -36.72 -3.36
N ASP A 270 7.17 -38.05 -3.23
CA ASP A 270 8.24 -38.78 -2.53
C ASP A 270 9.58 -38.67 -3.27
N ALA A 271 9.58 -38.78 -4.59
CA ALA A 271 10.76 -38.55 -5.42
C ALA A 271 11.32 -37.12 -5.23
N ALA A 272 10.44 -36.11 -5.18
CA ALA A 272 10.81 -34.73 -4.87
C ALA A 272 11.33 -34.57 -3.42
N SER A 273 10.73 -35.27 -2.45
CA SER A 273 11.12 -35.31 -1.04
C SER A 273 12.54 -35.86 -0.84
N GLN A 274 12.87 -36.97 -1.51
CA GLN A 274 14.21 -37.56 -1.53
C GLN A 274 15.26 -36.61 -2.12
N ARG A 275 14.89 -35.86 -3.18
CA ARG A 275 15.77 -34.88 -3.85
C ARG A 275 15.79 -33.50 -3.17
N ARG A 276 14.91 -33.26 -2.20
CA ARG A 276 14.69 -31.97 -1.52
C ARG A 276 14.15 -30.86 -2.45
N GLU A 277 13.40 -31.25 -3.49
CA GLU A 277 12.77 -30.36 -4.47
C GLU A 277 11.47 -29.72 -3.90
N LEU A 278 11.62 -28.77 -2.98
CA LEU A 278 10.50 -28.16 -2.22
C LEU A 278 9.40 -27.55 -3.12
N SER A 279 9.74 -27.01 -4.29
CA SER A 279 8.77 -26.49 -5.26
C SER A 279 7.85 -27.59 -5.78
N THR A 280 8.43 -28.70 -6.23
CA THR A 280 7.69 -29.85 -6.79
C THR A 280 6.89 -30.58 -5.70
N MET A 281 7.42 -30.66 -4.48
CA MET A 281 6.65 -31.10 -3.31
C MET A 281 5.43 -30.20 -3.07
N SER A 282 5.60 -28.87 -3.14
CA SER A 282 4.50 -27.92 -2.93
C SER A 282 3.46 -27.94 -4.05
N GLU A 283 3.88 -28.12 -5.30
CA GLU A 283 2.97 -28.36 -6.45
C GLU A 283 2.12 -29.61 -6.21
N CYS A 284 2.74 -30.74 -5.87
CA CYS A 284 2.03 -31.98 -5.60
C CYS A 284 1.10 -31.84 -4.38
N ALA A 285 1.54 -31.19 -3.30
CA ALA A 285 0.72 -30.93 -2.12
C ALA A 285 -0.47 -29.99 -2.41
N LYS A 286 -0.32 -29.01 -3.31
CA LYS A 286 -1.42 -28.13 -3.76
C LYS A 286 -2.46 -28.89 -4.58
N ILE A 287 -2.02 -29.71 -5.53
CA ILE A 287 -2.93 -30.52 -6.36
C ILE A 287 -3.64 -31.57 -5.49
N LEU A 288 -2.90 -32.29 -4.63
CA LEU A 288 -3.49 -33.20 -3.66
C LEU A 288 -4.40 -32.48 -2.64
N SER A 289 -4.21 -31.18 -2.35
CA SER A 289 -5.13 -30.45 -1.45
C SER A 289 -6.53 -30.21 -2.02
N GLN A 290 -6.68 -30.26 -3.35
CA GLN A 290 -7.99 -30.22 -4.02
C GLN A 290 -8.74 -31.53 -3.75
N PHE A 291 -8.05 -32.66 -3.90
CA PHE A 291 -8.60 -33.97 -3.55
C PHE A 291 -8.72 -34.18 -2.03
N ASN A 292 -9.95 -34.40 -1.55
CA ASN A 292 -10.21 -34.84 -0.16
C ASN A 292 -9.53 -33.94 0.91
N ARG A 293 -9.37 -32.64 0.58
CA ARG A 293 -8.70 -31.60 1.38
C ARG A 293 -7.23 -31.90 1.71
N GLY A 294 -6.55 -32.75 0.93
CA GLY A 294 -5.14 -33.12 1.10
C GLY A 294 -4.85 -34.05 2.28
N THR A 295 -5.88 -34.60 2.92
CA THR A 295 -5.76 -35.39 4.16
C THR A 295 -4.78 -36.57 4.01
N SER A 296 -4.90 -37.30 2.90
CA SER A 296 -4.03 -38.39 2.46
C SER A 296 -2.56 -37.95 2.33
N ALA A 297 -2.29 -36.89 1.55
CA ALA A 297 -0.95 -36.35 1.35
C ALA A 297 -0.26 -35.94 2.66
N MET A 298 -1.01 -35.31 3.56
CA MET A 298 -0.52 -34.88 4.86
C MET A 298 -0.24 -36.06 5.80
N GLN A 299 -1.11 -37.08 5.81
CA GLN A 299 -0.88 -38.33 6.55
C GLN A 299 0.30 -39.14 5.97
N HIS A 300 0.41 -39.24 4.64
CA HIS A 300 1.50 -39.93 3.95
C HIS A 300 2.85 -39.25 4.21
N TYR A 301 2.90 -37.92 4.18
CA TYR A 301 4.09 -37.16 4.55
C TYR A 301 4.60 -37.52 5.93
N VAL A 302 3.72 -37.48 6.94
CA VAL A 302 4.08 -37.80 8.32
C VAL A 302 4.45 -39.28 8.45
N ALA A 303 3.74 -40.18 7.77
CA ALA A 303 4.02 -41.61 7.78
C ALA A 303 5.38 -41.98 7.18
N THR A 304 5.85 -41.26 6.14
CA THR A 304 7.13 -41.50 5.47
C THR A 304 8.34 -40.87 6.18
N ARG A 305 8.17 -40.16 7.31
CA ARG A 305 9.32 -39.60 8.03
C ARG A 305 10.15 -40.72 8.67
N PRO A 306 11.50 -40.75 8.51
CA PRO A 306 12.34 -41.82 9.06
C PRO A 306 12.13 -42.10 10.55
N MET A 307 11.85 -41.06 11.35
CA MET A 307 11.59 -41.15 12.79
C MET A 307 10.40 -42.05 13.20
N PHE A 308 9.56 -42.51 12.27
CA PHE A 308 8.45 -43.44 12.53
C PHE A 308 8.55 -44.78 11.79
N ILE A 309 9.54 -44.93 10.90
CA ILE A 309 9.76 -46.16 10.10
C ILE A 309 10.99 -46.91 10.60
N ASP A 310 12.02 -46.18 11.01
CA ASP A 310 13.32 -46.76 11.34
C ASP A 310 13.29 -47.42 12.74
N VAL A 311 13.42 -48.75 12.73
CA VAL A 311 13.46 -49.58 13.94
C VAL A 311 14.78 -49.37 14.70
N GLU A 312 15.86 -48.95 14.03
CA GLU A 312 17.12 -48.62 14.69
C GLU A 312 16.96 -47.36 15.54
N VAL A 313 16.27 -46.32 15.03
CA VAL A 313 15.92 -45.12 15.81
C VAL A 313 15.13 -45.48 17.07
N MET A 314 14.09 -46.30 16.96
CA MET A 314 13.32 -46.72 18.17
C MET A 314 14.15 -47.59 19.12
N SER A 315 15.14 -48.34 18.62
CA SER A 315 16.06 -49.12 19.48
C SER A 315 17.06 -48.22 20.20
N ASP A 316 17.59 -47.21 19.53
CA ASP A 316 18.55 -46.26 20.09
C ASP A 316 17.89 -45.28 21.06
N ASP A 317 16.63 -44.89 20.84
CA ASP A 317 15.81 -44.16 21.83
C ASP A 317 15.75 -44.93 23.16
N ILE A 318 15.48 -46.24 23.10
CA ILE A 318 15.40 -47.12 24.28
C ILE A 318 16.77 -47.22 24.98
N ARG A 319 17.86 -47.40 24.23
CA ARG A 319 19.23 -47.46 24.77
C ARG A 319 19.67 -46.13 25.39
N LEU A 320 19.31 -44.99 24.78
CA LEU A 320 19.62 -43.65 25.27
C LEU A 320 18.94 -43.34 26.60
N VAL A 321 17.74 -43.88 26.84
CA VAL A 321 16.95 -43.64 28.05
C VAL A 321 17.22 -44.66 29.16
N LEU A 322 17.29 -45.96 28.82
CA LEU A 322 17.41 -47.06 29.80
C LEU A 322 18.86 -47.57 29.99
N GLY A 323 19.73 -47.36 29.01
CA GLY A 323 21.08 -47.94 28.95
C GLY A 323 21.10 -49.37 28.40
N ASP A 324 22.28 -50.00 28.45
CA ASP A 324 22.47 -51.39 28.03
C ASP A 324 21.80 -52.39 28.99
N GLN A 325 21.29 -53.49 28.43
CA GLN A 325 20.56 -54.52 29.16
C GLN A 325 21.39 -55.10 30.31
N GLY A 326 20.88 -54.96 31.54
CA GLY A 326 21.52 -55.43 32.76
C GLY A 326 21.95 -54.30 33.73
N SER A 327 21.93 -53.04 33.29
CA SER A 327 22.09 -51.90 34.21
C SER A 327 20.77 -51.51 34.87
N GLN A 328 20.75 -51.36 36.19
CA GLN A 328 19.60 -50.78 36.90
C GLN A 328 19.44 -49.29 36.55
N ALA A 329 18.30 -48.92 35.97
CA ALA A 329 18.06 -47.58 35.44
C ALA A 329 17.84 -46.56 36.57
N SER A 330 18.87 -45.79 36.91
CA SER A 330 18.75 -44.74 37.93
C SER A 330 17.94 -43.53 37.41
N PRO A 331 17.08 -42.90 38.24
CA PRO A 331 16.27 -41.74 37.82
C PRO A 331 17.09 -40.58 37.24
N ASN A 332 18.33 -40.37 37.71
CA ASN A 332 19.23 -39.32 37.21
C ASN A 332 19.78 -39.63 35.81
N ASN A 333 19.94 -40.91 35.45
CA ASN A 333 20.34 -41.31 34.10
C ASN A 333 19.16 -41.23 33.14
N VAL A 334 17.99 -41.73 33.56
CA VAL A 334 16.72 -41.62 32.82
C VAL A 334 16.38 -40.15 32.54
N ALA A 335 16.46 -39.26 33.52
CA ALA A 335 16.23 -37.83 33.32
C ALA A 335 17.14 -37.23 32.22
N ARG A 336 18.43 -37.62 32.21
CA ARG A 336 19.40 -37.18 31.19
C ARG A 336 19.08 -37.78 29.82
N GLY A 337 18.71 -39.06 29.76
CA GLY A 337 18.32 -39.76 28.53
C GLY A 337 17.07 -39.14 27.91
N LEU A 338 15.99 -38.99 28.70
CA LEU A 338 14.74 -38.33 28.28
C LEU A 338 14.99 -36.89 27.82
N SER A 339 15.73 -36.08 28.57
CA SER A 339 16.06 -34.71 28.12
C SER A 339 16.90 -34.67 26.84
N SER A 340 17.69 -35.72 26.55
CA SER A 340 18.47 -35.81 25.30
C SER A 340 17.57 -36.23 24.13
N LEU A 341 16.72 -37.25 24.33
CA LEU A 341 15.74 -37.73 23.36
C LEU A 341 14.70 -36.67 23.01
N TYR A 342 14.09 -36.03 24.01
CA TYR A 342 13.06 -35.01 23.83
C TYR A 342 13.60 -33.75 23.16
N LYS A 343 14.90 -33.46 23.34
CA LYS A 343 15.60 -32.44 22.56
C LYS A 343 15.81 -32.86 21.11
N GLU A 344 16.25 -34.09 20.83
CA GLU A 344 16.37 -34.62 19.46
C GLU A 344 15.04 -34.50 18.73
N ILE A 345 13.97 -35.05 19.33
CA ILE A 345 12.60 -34.97 18.83
C ILE A 345 12.20 -33.52 18.53
N THR A 346 12.43 -32.58 19.46
CA THR A 346 12.10 -31.16 19.26
C THR A 346 12.90 -30.52 18.12
N ASP A 347 14.21 -30.75 18.07
CA ASP A 347 15.07 -30.22 17.01
C ASP A 347 14.74 -30.84 15.64
N THR A 348 14.24 -32.08 15.61
CA THR A 348 13.79 -32.78 14.39
C THR A 348 12.39 -32.33 13.94
N VAL A 349 11.42 -32.18 14.84
CA VAL A 349 10.12 -31.55 14.54
C VAL A 349 10.30 -30.10 14.05
N ARG A 350 11.30 -29.36 14.56
CA ARG A 350 11.63 -28.01 14.06
C ARG A 350 12.15 -28.01 12.61
N LYS A 351 12.92 -29.02 12.19
CA LYS A 351 13.36 -29.19 10.79
C LYS A 351 12.19 -29.53 9.86
N GLU A 352 11.31 -30.42 10.32
CA GLU A 352 10.10 -30.79 9.58
C GLU A 352 9.13 -29.61 9.45
N SER A 353 8.93 -28.82 10.51
CA SER A 353 8.09 -27.61 10.52
C SER A 353 8.46 -26.61 9.41
N ALA A 354 9.76 -26.35 9.21
CA ALA A 354 10.24 -25.47 8.13
C ALA A 354 9.92 -26.03 6.74
N THR A 355 10.03 -27.35 6.56
CA THR A 355 9.66 -28.04 5.31
C THR A 355 8.15 -27.99 5.09
N ILE A 356 7.37 -28.28 6.13
CA ILE A 356 5.90 -28.30 6.12
C ILE A 356 5.34 -26.93 5.74
N THR A 357 5.89 -25.86 6.31
CA THR A 357 5.48 -24.47 6.03
C THR A 357 5.82 -24.03 4.59
N ALA A 358 6.90 -24.55 4.01
CA ALA A 358 7.27 -24.26 2.62
C ALA A 358 6.45 -25.08 1.59
N VAL A 359 5.94 -26.25 1.99
CA VAL A 359 5.32 -27.23 1.08
C VAL A 359 3.80 -27.16 1.09
N PHE A 360 3.15 -27.28 2.26
CA PHE A 360 1.72 -27.57 2.35
C PHE A 360 0.84 -26.32 2.40
N PRO A 361 -0.35 -26.33 1.75
CA PRO A 361 -1.33 -25.24 1.87
C PRO A 361 -1.89 -25.01 3.28
N SER A 362 -1.86 -26.03 4.15
CA SER A 362 -2.39 -25.98 5.51
C SER A 362 -1.39 -26.49 6.56
N PRO A 363 -0.29 -25.76 6.84
CA PRO A 363 0.82 -26.22 7.69
C PRO A 363 0.39 -26.70 9.08
N ASN A 364 -0.51 -25.97 9.74
CA ASN A 364 -0.97 -26.28 11.10
C ASN A 364 -1.51 -27.70 11.23
N TYR A 365 -2.31 -28.17 10.25
CA TYR A 365 -2.92 -29.50 10.31
C TYR A 365 -1.88 -30.62 10.16
N VAL A 366 -0.87 -30.42 9.30
CA VAL A 366 0.27 -31.35 9.20
C VAL A 366 1.08 -31.38 10.50
N MET A 367 1.30 -30.21 11.12
CA MET A 367 1.99 -30.13 12.41
C MET A 367 1.20 -30.83 13.53
N SER A 368 -0.13 -30.75 13.53
CA SER A 368 -0.96 -31.50 14.49
C SER A 368 -0.83 -33.02 14.29
N ILE A 369 -0.90 -33.52 13.04
CA ILE A 369 -0.71 -34.95 12.74
C ILE A 369 0.71 -35.40 13.13
N LEU A 370 1.73 -34.60 12.84
CA LEU A 370 3.13 -34.89 13.17
C LEU A 370 3.34 -34.96 14.69
N VAL A 371 2.90 -33.95 15.44
CA VAL A 371 3.11 -33.86 16.89
C VAL A 371 2.27 -34.90 17.65
N GLN A 372 1.04 -35.18 17.19
CA GLN A 372 0.22 -36.27 17.71
C GLN A 372 0.96 -37.60 17.56
N ARG A 373 1.49 -37.91 16.36
CA ARG A 373 2.22 -39.16 16.11
C ARG A 373 3.55 -39.26 16.87
N VAL A 374 4.25 -38.15 17.10
CA VAL A 374 5.44 -38.10 17.97
C VAL A 374 5.09 -38.58 19.39
N LEU A 375 4.00 -38.06 19.96
CA LEU A 375 3.53 -38.43 21.29
C LEU A 375 3.02 -39.88 21.31
N GLU A 376 2.10 -40.22 20.42
CA GLU A 376 1.45 -41.55 20.38
C GLU A 376 2.41 -42.70 20.06
N GLN A 377 3.48 -42.48 19.28
CA GLN A 377 4.42 -43.54 18.86
C GLN A 377 5.75 -43.49 19.60
N ARG A 378 6.61 -42.46 19.39
CA ARG A 378 7.96 -42.43 19.99
C ARG A 378 7.93 -42.22 21.50
N VAL A 379 7.09 -41.32 21.99
CA VAL A 379 7.01 -41.04 23.45
C VAL A 379 6.34 -42.20 24.17
N THR A 380 5.17 -42.69 23.72
CA THR A 380 4.51 -43.88 24.30
C THR A 380 5.45 -45.09 24.36
N ALA A 381 6.13 -45.44 23.26
CA ALA A 381 7.01 -46.61 23.22
C ALA A 381 8.17 -46.56 24.23
N ILE A 382 8.59 -45.37 24.66
CA ILE A 382 9.58 -45.19 25.72
C ILE A 382 8.91 -45.24 27.11
N LEU A 383 7.76 -44.61 27.29
CA LEU A 383 7.01 -44.66 28.55
C LEU A 383 6.56 -46.09 28.90
N ASP A 384 6.11 -46.89 27.92
CA ASP A 384 5.73 -48.30 28.07
C ASP A 384 6.89 -49.18 28.58
N LYS A 385 8.14 -48.85 28.22
CA LYS A 385 9.34 -49.57 28.69
C LYS A 385 9.86 -49.03 30.02
N LEU A 386 9.60 -47.76 30.32
CA LEU A 386 10.10 -47.07 31.51
C LEU A 386 9.18 -47.23 32.72
N LEU A 387 7.86 -47.26 32.52
CA LEU A 387 6.83 -47.18 33.56
C LEU A 387 6.09 -48.51 33.78
N VAL A 388 6.80 -49.63 33.66
CA VAL A 388 6.25 -50.97 33.94
C VAL A 388 5.68 -51.01 35.36
N LYS A 389 4.36 -51.19 35.48
CA LYS A 389 3.64 -51.13 36.75
C LYS A 389 4.11 -52.25 37.72
N PRO A 390 4.61 -51.92 38.92
CA PRO A 390 5.01 -52.91 39.91
C PRO A 390 3.79 -53.54 40.61
N SER A 391 3.94 -54.75 41.16
CA SER A 391 2.85 -55.39 41.91
C SER A 391 2.71 -54.81 43.32
N LEU A 392 1.49 -54.41 43.68
CA LEU A 392 1.12 -54.08 45.06
C LEU A 392 0.94 -55.32 45.97
N VAL A 393 0.92 -56.52 45.38
CA VAL A 393 0.85 -57.80 46.12
C VAL A 393 2.26 -58.35 46.35
N ASN A 394 3.07 -58.41 45.29
CA ASN A 394 4.46 -58.83 45.33
C ASN A 394 5.37 -57.59 45.26
N LEU A 395 5.56 -56.92 46.40
CA LEU A 395 6.32 -55.67 46.49
C LEU A 395 7.78 -55.85 46.02
N PRO A 396 8.33 -54.93 45.20
CA PRO A 396 9.74 -55.00 44.80
C PRO A 396 10.70 -54.90 46.01
N PRO A 397 11.87 -55.57 45.99
CA PRO A 397 12.84 -55.52 47.09
C PRO A 397 13.34 -54.09 47.38
N MET A 398 13.65 -53.78 48.65
CA MET A 398 14.12 -52.45 49.05
C MET A 398 15.56 -52.16 48.60
N ASP A 399 16.37 -53.20 48.44
CA ASP A 399 17.71 -53.20 47.85
C ASP A 399 17.68 -52.91 46.34
N GLU A 400 16.59 -53.25 45.64
CA GLU A 400 16.31 -52.79 44.27
C GLU A 400 15.61 -51.42 44.22
N GLY A 401 15.43 -50.76 45.37
CA GLY A 401 14.83 -49.43 45.50
C GLY A 401 13.32 -49.39 45.77
N GLY A 402 12.67 -50.56 45.87
CA GLY A 402 11.25 -50.71 46.23
C GLY A 402 10.27 -50.00 45.29
N LEU A 403 9.03 -49.78 45.77
CA LEU A 403 8.04 -48.98 45.05
C LEU A 403 8.49 -47.51 44.84
N LEU A 404 9.40 -47.01 45.66
CA LEU A 404 9.92 -45.65 45.56
C LEU A 404 10.72 -45.40 44.27
N LEU A 405 11.38 -46.43 43.71
CA LEU A 405 12.04 -46.31 42.42
C LEU A 405 11.03 -46.02 41.30
N TYR A 406 9.95 -46.81 41.21
CA TYR A 406 8.86 -46.58 40.25
C TYR A 406 8.24 -45.18 40.38
N LEU A 407 7.94 -44.74 41.60
CA LEU A 407 7.35 -43.41 41.84
C LEU A 407 8.29 -42.25 41.41
N ARG A 408 9.60 -42.39 41.64
CA ARG A 408 10.61 -41.44 41.15
C ARG A 408 10.74 -41.46 39.63
N MET A 409 10.66 -42.63 39.00
CA MET A 409 10.72 -42.78 37.55
C MET A 409 9.47 -42.19 36.88
N LEU A 410 8.29 -42.39 37.46
CA LEU A 410 7.04 -41.76 37.05
C LEU A 410 7.09 -40.23 37.16
N ALA A 411 7.62 -39.69 38.27
CA ALA A 411 7.78 -38.25 38.45
C ALA A 411 8.74 -37.63 37.41
N VAL A 412 9.91 -38.25 37.20
CA VAL A 412 10.90 -37.82 36.19
C VAL A 412 10.32 -37.89 34.77
N ALA A 413 9.64 -39.00 34.42
CA ALA A 413 9.00 -39.15 33.13
C ALA A 413 7.95 -38.05 32.90
N TYR A 414 7.05 -37.84 33.87
CA TYR A 414 6.01 -36.82 33.79
C TYR A 414 6.58 -35.40 33.66
N GLU A 415 7.59 -35.04 34.46
CA GLU A 415 8.27 -33.75 34.39
C GLU A 415 8.88 -33.52 32.99
N LYS A 416 9.55 -34.53 32.42
CA LYS A 416 10.22 -34.40 31.11
C LYS A 416 9.26 -34.43 29.93
N THR A 417 8.17 -35.20 29.97
CA THR A 417 7.14 -35.12 28.91
C THR A 417 6.39 -33.79 28.98
N GLN A 418 6.19 -33.23 30.17
CA GLN A 418 5.65 -31.89 30.36
C GLN A 418 6.60 -30.77 29.89
N GLU A 419 7.93 -30.97 29.94
CA GLU A 419 8.90 -30.10 29.24
C GLU A 419 8.75 -30.21 27.71
N LEU A 420 8.76 -31.43 27.18
CA LEU A 420 8.58 -31.70 25.75
C LEU A 420 7.29 -31.07 25.19
N ALA A 421 6.17 -31.16 25.92
CA ALA A 421 4.90 -30.59 25.49
C ALA A 421 4.94 -29.05 25.33
N ARG A 422 5.76 -28.36 26.14
CA ARG A 422 5.98 -26.90 26.03
C ARG A 422 6.88 -26.59 24.84
N ASP A 423 7.96 -27.35 24.67
CA ASP A 423 8.92 -27.18 23.58
C ASP A 423 8.29 -27.45 22.20
N LEU A 424 7.48 -28.51 22.07
CA LEU A 424 6.73 -28.81 20.85
C LEU A 424 5.66 -27.75 20.55
N ARG A 425 5.01 -27.18 21.57
CA ARG A 425 4.10 -26.03 21.38
C ARG A 425 4.84 -24.77 20.93
N ALA A 426 6.04 -24.54 21.44
CA ALA A 426 6.89 -23.42 21.04
C ALA A 426 7.46 -23.57 19.60
N VAL A 427 7.58 -24.80 19.09
CA VAL A 427 7.83 -25.09 17.66
C VAL A 427 6.56 -24.94 16.82
N GLY A 428 5.39 -25.27 17.40
CA GLY A 428 4.06 -25.09 16.81
C GLY A 428 3.39 -26.42 16.49
N CYS A 429 2.36 -26.79 17.25
CA CYS A 429 1.61 -28.05 17.12
C CYS A 429 0.28 -27.93 16.36
N GLY A 430 0.03 -26.79 15.70
CA GLY A 430 -1.27 -26.48 15.11
C GLY A 430 -2.37 -26.39 16.16
N ASP A 431 -3.56 -26.90 15.85
CA ASP A 431 -4.75 -26.85 16.69
C ASP A 431 -4.87 -28.06 17.66
N LEU A 432 -3.77 -28.80 17.85
CA LEU A 432 -3.71 -29.98 18.71
C LEU A 432 -3.70 -29.60 20.19
N ASP A 433 -4.61 -30.19 20.97
CA ASP A 433 -4.55 -30.18 22.44
C ASP A 433 -3.40 -31.08 22.94
N ILE A 434 -2.19 -30.53 22.86
CA ILE A 434 -0.96 -31.19 23.32
C ILE A 434 -0.92 -31.33 24.85
N GLU A 435 -1.72 -30.54 25.59
CA GLU A 435 -1.89 -30.67 27.04
C GLU A 435 -2.73 -31.90 27.38
N GLY A 436 -3.94 -32.02 26.83
CA GLY A 436 -4.81 -33.18 26.99
C GLY A 436 -4.19 -34.48 26.48
N LEU A 437 -3.46 -34.44 25.35
CA LEU A 437 -2.73 -35.60 24.84
C LEU A 437 -1.55 -35.99 25.74
N THR A 438 -0.82 -35.02 26.32
CA THR A 438 0.25 -35.34 27.30
C THR A 438 -0.33 -35.89 28.59
N GLU A 439 -1.45 -35.37 29.06
CA GLU A 439 -2.14 -35.87 30.26
C GLU A 439 -2.71 -37.28 30.08
N SER A 440 -3.21 -37.62 28.89
CA SER A 440 -3.76 -38.95 28.61
C SER A 440 -2.72 -40.06 28.73
N LEU A 441 -1.47 -39.82 28.30
CA LEU A 441 -0.35 -40.77 28.44
C LEU A 441 -0.08 -41.20 29.89
N PHE A 442 -0.39 -40.36 30.88
CA PHE A 442 -0.16 -40.65 32.30
C PHE A 442 -1.44 -40.98 33.08
N SER A 443 -2.62 -40.92 32.46
CA SER A 443 -3.93 -41.15 33.10
C SER A 443 -3.96 -42.43 33.95
N ALA A 444 -3.68 -43.58 33.34
CA ALA A 444 -3.65 -44.89 33.98
C ALA A 444 -2.57 -45.06 35.07
N HIS A 445 -1.59 -44.16 35.16
CA HIS A 445 -0.62 -44.11 36.26
C HIS A 445 -1.03 -43.14 37.38
N LYS A 446 -1.74 -42.05 37.03
CA LYS A 446 -2.26 -41.06 37.99
C LYS A 446 -3.42 -41.60 38.82
N GLU A 447 -4.30 -42.43 38.25
CA GLU A 447 -5.41 -43.04 38.99
C GLU A 447 -4.92 -43.98 40.12
N GLU A 448 -3.89 -44.78 39.85
CA GLU A 448 -3.32 -45.74 40.81
C GLU A 448 -2.21 -45.14 41.70
N TYR A 449 -1.76 -43.92 41.42
CA TYR A 449 -0.68 -43.25 42.16
C TYR A 449 -0.90 -43.21 43.69
N PRO A 450 -2.10 -42.86 44.23
CA PRO A 450 -2.31 -42.81 45.68
C PRO A 450 -2.14 -44.18 46.38
N GLU A 451 -2.38 -45.28 45.66
CA GLU A 451 -2.21 -46.64 46.19
C GLU A 451 -0.72 -47.02 46.26
N HIS A 452 0.03 -46.73 45.18
CA HIS A 452 1.46 -46.96 45.07
C HIS A 452 2.26 -46.09 46.06
N GLU A 453 1.93 -44.80 46.18
CA GLU A 453 2.54 -43.88 47.15
C GLU A 453 2.31 -44.37 48.58
N ARG A 454 1.06 -44.70 48.94
CA ARG A 454 0.71 -45.25 50.27
C ARG A 454 1.42 -46.57 50.57
N ALA A 455 1.62 -47.43 49.56
CA ALA A 455 2.34 -48.70 49.72
C ALA A 455 3.85 -48.46 49.89
N SER A 456 4.45 -47.55 49.11
CA SER A 456 5.85 -47.14 49.20
C SER A 456 6.19 -46.54 50.57
N LEU A 457 5.35 -45.62 51.07
CA LEU A 457 5.52 -45.02 52.41
C LEU A 457 5.47 -46.07 53.53
N ARG A 458 4.60 -47.09 53.40
CA ARG A 458 4.57 -48.23 54.35
C ARG A 458 5.85 -49.07 54.28
N GLN A 459 6.32 -49.37 53.07
CA GLN A 459 7.53 -50.17 52.83
C GLN A 459 8.77 -49.46 53.40
N LEU A 460 8.90 -48.15 53.16
CA LEU A 460 9.99 -47.33 53.66
C LEU A 460 9.94 -47.16 55.19
N TYR A 461 8.75 -47.00 55.77
CA TYR A 461 8.57 -46.99 57.23
C TYR A 461 8.96 -48.33 57.87
N GLN A 462 8.57 -49.47 57.28
CA GLN A 462 8.94 -50.80 57.76
C GLN A 462 10.47 -50.99 57.75
N ALA A 463 11.13 -50.70 56.64
CA ALA A 463 12.59 -50.78 56.51
C ALA A 463 13.30 -49.89 57.54
N LYS A 464 12.88 -48.63 57.71
CA LYS A 464 13.49 -47.70 58.69
C LYS A 464 13.28 -48.18 60.14
N MET A 465 12.13 -48.79 60.44
CA MET A 465 11.86 -49.39 61.75
C MET A 465 12.64 -50.69 62.00
N GLU A 466 13.09 -51.39 60.96
CA GLU A 466 13.98 -52.56 61.09
C GLU A 466 15.44 -52.12 61.29
N GLU A 467 15.90 -51.13 60.54
CA GLU A 467 17.20 -50.46 60.72
C GLU A 467 17.38 -49.97 62.16
N LEU A 468 16.43 -49.20 62.70
CA LEU A 468 16.44 -48.70 64.08
C LEU A 468 16.45 -49.82 65.15
N ARG A 469 15.89 -51.00 64.84
CA ARG A 469 15.95 -52.18 65.74
C ARG A 469 17.33 -52.85 65.68
N ALA A 470 17.94 -52.94 64.50
CA ALA A 470 19.29 -53.47 64.34
C ALA A 470 20.33 -52.58 65.04
N GLU A 471 20.25 -51.26 64.86
CA GLU A 471 21.08 -50.27 65.57
C GLU A 471 20.96 -50.42 67.10
N SER A 472 19.72 -50.49 67.60
CA SER A 472 19.43 -50.67 69.04
C SER A 472 19.96 -51.99 69.61
N GLN A 473 19.96 -53.07 68.82
CA GLN A 473 20.56 -54.34 69.21
C GLN A 473 22.09 -54.28 69.23
N GLN A 474 22.74 -53.55 68.31
CA GLN A 474 24.19 -53.34 68.33
C GLN A 474 24.65 -52.43 69.48
N GLU A 475 23.98 -51.29 69.72
CA GLU A 475 24.29 -50.39 70.85
C GLU A 475 24.05 -51.04 72.22
N SER A 476 23.28 -52.15 72.32
CA SER A 476 23.04 -52.87 73.59
C SER A 476 24.29 -53.42 74.27
N THR A 477 25.43 -53.46 73.57
CA THR A 477 26.75 -53.82 74.11
C THR A 477 27.46 -52.68 74.86
N GLY A 478 26.92 -51.44 74.82
CA GLY A 478 27.51 -50.26 75.46
C GLY A 478 26.48 -49.46 76.28
N THR A 479 26.79 -49.19 77.55
CA THR A 479 25.89 -48.54 78.54
C THR A 479 25.52 -47.07 78.26
N MET A 480 25.83 -46.54 77.07
CA MET A 480 25.55 -45.14 76.68
C MET A 480 24.28 -44.97 75.83
N GLY A 481 23.73 -46.04 75.23
CA GLY A 481 22.63 -45.95 74.26
C GLY A 481 21.32 -45.36 74.81
N ALA A 482 20.98 -45.64 76.07
CA ALA A 482 19.69 -45.25 76.66
C ALA A 482 19.43 -43.72 76.67
N LEU A 483 20.48 -42.91 76.85
CA LEU A 483 20.37 -41.45 76.83
C LEU A 483 20.25 -40.88 75.40
N LYS A 484 20.89 -41.52 74.41
CA LYS A 484 20.73 -41.16 73.00
C LYS A 484 19.35 -41.51 72.47
N ALA A 485 18.82 -42.69 72.81
CA ALA A 485 17.50 -43.14 72.34
C ALA A 485 16.38 -42.14 72.70
N LEU A 486 16.42 -41.57 73.91
CA LEU A 486 15.49 -40.51 74.33
C LEU A 486 15.68 -39.20 73.56
N GLN A 487 16.92 -38.80 73.24
CA GLN A 487 17.17 -37.63 72.38
C GLN A 487 16.74 -37.87 70.91
N LEU A 488 16.78 -39.11 70.42
CA LEU A 488 16.41 -39.43 69.05
C LEU A 488 14.88 -39.47 68.85
N LEU A 489 14.13 -40.02 69.82
CA LEU A 489 12.67 -39.96 69.85
C LEU A 489 12.14 -38.50 69.87
N LEU A 490 12.82 -37.61 70.58
CA LEU A 490 12.53 -36.17 70.58
C LEU A 490 12.88 -35.45 69.26
N ARG A 491 13.63 -36.09 68.35
CA ARG A 491 13.92 -35.61 67.00
C ARG A 491 12.95 -36.15 65.95
N THR A 492 12.59 -37.44 66.00
CA THR A 492 11.64 -38.03 65.04
C THR A 492 10.25 -37.43 65.20
N SER A 493 9.83 -37.11 66.43
CA SER A 493 8.57 -36.39 66.73
C SER A 493 8.52 -34.92 66.25
N ARG A 494 9.45 -34.45 65.41
CA ARG A 494 9.44 -33.13 64.77
C ARG A 494 9.44 -33.17 63.23
N TYR A 495 9.36 -34.38 62.65
CA TYR A 495 9.30 -34.61 61.20
C TYR A 495 8.05 -35.42 60.77
N LEU A 496 7.09 -35.54 61.69
CA LEU A 496 5.67 -35.77 61.47
C LEU A 496 4.94 -34.46 61.81
#